data_AF-A0A3P3DWH3-F1
#
_entry.id   AF-A0A3P3DWH3-F1
#
_cell.length_a   1.000
_cell.length_b   1.000
_cell.length_c   1.000
_cell.angle_alpha   90.00
_cell.angle_beta   90.00
_cell.angle_gamma   90.00
#
_symmetry.space_group_name_H-M   'P 1'
#
loop_
_entity.id
_entity.type
_entity.pdbx_description
1 polymer ?
#
loop_
_entity_poly.entity_id
_entity_poly.type
_entity_poly.pdbx_seq_one_letter_code
_entity_poly.pdbx_strand_id
1 'polypeptide(L)'
;MVSGFLRRLLAPAPAPVGHKDATLALAALLVRVARSDGDYAAAEKTRIDRVMMAREGLSESGAAALRQEAEVLEAEAPDTVRFTRALKEAVPPEERLGLVEGLWSVVLADGGRDASEDRLMRLVVSLLGVTDVESGIARQRALRAEN
;
A
#
# COMPACT_ATOMS: atom_id res chain seq x y z
N MET A 1 -11.94 10.72 10.22
CA MET A 1 -10.48 10.96 10.04
C MET A 1 -10.11 11.00 8.57
N VAL A 2 -10.59 10.04 7.77
CA VAL A 2 -10.45 9.97 6.29
C VAL A 2 -10.66 11.32 5.59
N SER A 3 -11.79 12.01 5.83
CA SER A 3 -12.09 13.32 5.21
C SER A 3 -11.02 14.40 5.45
N GLY A 4 -10.40 14.43 6.64
CA GLY A 4 -9.34 15.38 6.95
C GLY A 4 -8.03 15.06 6.24
N PHE A 5 -7.70 13.77 6.11
CA PHE A 5 -6.53 13.33 5.35
C PHE A 5 -6.72 13.53 3.84
N LEU A 6 -7.89 13.19 3.30
CA LEU A 6 -8.24 13.47 1.90
C LEU A 6 -8.05 14.93 1.53
N ARG A 7 -8.51 15.85 2.40
CA ARG A 7 -8.33 17.28 2.17
C ARG A 7 -6.84 17.67 2.12
N ARG A 8 -5.98 17.06 2.93
CA ARG A 8 -4.52 17.25 2.89
C ARG A 8 -3.90 16.64 1.63
N LEU A 9 -4.34 15.44 1.25
CA LEU A 9 -3.87 14.71 0.07
C LEU A 9 -4.20 15.44 -1.25
N LEU A 10 -5.35 16.12 -1.28
CA LEU A 10 -5.83 16.92 -2.42
C LEU A 10 -5.30 18.35 -2.43
N ALA A 11 -4.66 18.83 -1.35
CA ALA A 11 -4.17 20.19 -1.26
C ALA A 11 -2.99 20.44 -2.24
N PRO A 12 -2.89 21.64 -2.84
CA PRO A 12 -1.83 21.97 -3.79
C PRO A 12 -0.44 22.13 -3.16
N ALA A 13 -0.36 22.38 -1.85
CA ALA A 13 0.89 22.44 -1.08
C ALA A 13 0.92 21.33 -0.03
N PRO A 14 2.00 20.53 0.06
CA PRO A 14 2.08 19.43 1.00
C PRO A 14 2.19 19.95 2.43
N ALA A 15 1.19 19.64 3.25
CA ALA A 15 1.33 19.70 4.69
C ALA A 15 2.09 18.44 5.15
N PRO A 16 2.92 18.51 6.21
CA PRO A 16 3.60 17.34 6.74
C PRO A 16 2.61 16.21 7.00
N VAL A 17 2.85 15.07 6.35
CA VAL A 17 2.04 13.86 6.54
C VAL A 17 2.53 13.19 7.81
N GLY A 18 1.67 13.10 8.82
CA GLY A 18 2.01 12.39 10.05
C GLY A 18 2.05 10.87 9.83
N HIS A 19 2.71 10.13 10.73
CA HIS A 19 2.83 8.67 10.67
C HIS A 19 1.49 7.97 10.37
N LYS A 20 0.42 8.34 11.10
CA LYS A 20 -0.92 7.77 10.92
C LYS A 20 -1.50 7.99 9.51
N ASP A 21 -1.27 9.17 8.93
CA ASP A 21 -1.71 9.47 7.58
C ASP A 21 -0.91 8.66 6.54
N ALA A 22 0.37 8.43 6.79
CA ALA A 22 1.22 7.58 5.96
C ALA A 22 0.81 6.10 6.02
N THR A 23 0.54 5.59 7.22
CA THR A 23 0.00 4.24 7.43
C THR A 23 -1.33 4.06 6.68
N LEU A 24 -2.23 5.05 6.77
CA LEU A 24 -3.50 5.01 6.05
C LEU A 24 -3.31 5.10 4.52
N ALA A 25 -2.34 5.90 4.04
CA ALA A 25 -1.99 5.98 2.63
C ALA A 25 -1.41 4.65 2.10
N LEU A 26 -0.59 3.97 2.88
CA LEU A 26 -0.07 2.64 2.55
C LEU A 26 -1.21 1.62 2.44
N ALA A 27 -2.09 1.59 3.45
CA ALA A 27 -3.25 0.72 3.44
C ALA A 27 -4.14 0.96 2.21
N ALA A 28 -4.40 2.22 1.84
CA ALA A 28 -5.18 2.56 0.65
C ALA A 28 -4.48 2.14 -0.64
N LEU A 29 -3.15 2.24 -0.69
CA LEU A 29 -2.36 1.77 -1.83
C LEU A 29 -2.41 0.24 -1.98
N LEU A 30 -2.37 -0.49 -0.87
CA LEU A 30 -2.51 -1.95 -0.86
C LEU A 30 -3.91 -2.37 -1.34
N VAL A 31 -4.97 -1.68 -0.89
CA VAL A 31 -6.34 -1.90 -1.37
C VAL A 31 -6.45 -1.61 -2.87
N ARG A 32 -5.83 -0.53 -3.36
CA ARG A 32 -5.84 -0.19 -4.79
C ARG A 32 -5.19 -1.27 -5.64
N VAL A 33 -4.06 -1.81 -5.17
CA VAL A 33 -3.37 -2.89 -5.85
C VAL A 33 -4.22 -4.16 -5.88
N ALA A 34 -4.80 -4.53 -4.74
CA ALA A 34 -5.71 -5.67 -4.61
C ALA A 34 -7.04 -5.53 -5.37
N ARG A 35 -7.36 -4.34 -5.92
CA ARG A 35 -8.56 -4.10 -6.72
C ARG A 35 -8.25 -3.96 -8.22
N SER A 36 -6.98 -4.03 -8.60
CA SER A 36 -6.55 -3.59 -9.93
C SER A 36 -6.99 -4.50 -11.07
N ASP A 37 -7.24 -5.77 -10.77
CA ASP A 37 -7.81 -6.79 -11.66
C ASP A 37 -9.36 -6.86 -11.60
N GLY A 38 -9.97 -6.18 -10.63
CA GLY A 38 -11.40 -6.11 -10.41
C GLY A 38 -11.98 -7.16 -9.46
N ASP A 39 -11.16 -8.08 -8.90
CA ASP A 39 -11.61 -9.07 -7.92
C ASP A 39 -10.96 -8.83 -6.55
N TYR A 40 -11.71 -8.17 -5.66
CA TYR A 40 -11.27 -7.92 -4.29
C TYR A 40 -11.87 -8.94 -3.32
N ALA A 41 -11.27 -10.12 -3.30
CA ALA A 41 -11.72 -11.26 -2.52
C ALA A 41 -11.30 -11.19 -1.04
N ALA A 42 -11.61 -12.26 -0.30
CA ALA A 42 -11.31 -12.35 1.13
C ALA A 42 -9.81 -12.58 1.40
N ALA A 43 -9.10 -13.23 0.47
CA ALA A 43 -7.68 -13.53 0.62
C ALA A 43 -6.83 -12.26 0.63
N GLU A 44 -7.11 -11.30 -0.25
CA GLU A 44 -6.44 -10.01 -0.33
C GLU A 44 -6.71 -9.19 0.92
N LYS A 45 -7.97 -9.16 1.40
CA LYS A 45 -8.34 -8.49 2.66
C LYS A 45 -7.53 -9.03 3.84
N THR A 46 -7.49 -10.36 4.01
CA THR A 46 -6.71 -11.00 5.06
C THR A 46 -5.21 -10.71 4.90
N ARG A 47 -4.69 -10.64 3.67
CA ARG A 47 -3.29 -10.31 3.43
C ARG A 47 -2.98 -8.86 3.79
N ILE A 48 -3.81 -7.91 3.38
CA ILE A 48 -3.68 -6.50 3.75
C ILE A 48 -3.69 -6.37 5.28
N ASP A 49 -4.63 -7.04 5.95
CA ASP A 49 -4.71 -7.01 7.41
C ASP A 49 -3.42 -7.54 8.05
N ARG A 50 -2.86 -8.66 7.56
CA ARG A 50 -1.57 -9.20 8.04
C ARG A 50 -0.40 -8.24 7.83
N VAL A 51 -0.31 -7.58 6.67
CA VAL A 51 0.74 -6.59 6.38
C VAL A 51 0.64 -5.42 7.35
N MET A 52 -0.58 -4.93 7.62
CA MET A 52 -0.79 -3.83 8.57
C MET A 52 -0.48 -4.26 10.00
N MET A 53 -0.87 -5.47 10.42
CA MET A 53 -0.51 -6.01 11.74
C MET A 53 1.00 -6.09 11.93
N ALA A 54 1.73 -6.63 10.95
CA ALA A 54 3.18 -6.82 11.05
C ALA A 54 3.95 -5.50 11.05
N ARG A 55 3.51 -4.52 10.26
CA ARG A 55 4.19 -3.22 10.13
C ARG A 55 3.90 -2.27 11.28
N GLU A 56 2.66 -2.23 11.74
CA GLU A 56 2.16 -1.21 12.68
C GLU A 56 1.91 -1.77 14.09
N GLY A 57 2.13 -3.08 14.29
CA GLY A 57 1.88 -3.75 15.57
C GLY A 57 0.41 -3.77 15.97
N LEU A 58 -0.51 -3.76 14.99
CA LEU A 58 -1.95 -3.70 15.24
C LEU A 58 -2.53 -5.07 15.63
N SER A 59 -3.64 -5.03 16.38
CA SER A 59 -4.51 -6.19 16.53
C SER A 59 -5.24 -6.49 15.22
N GLU A 60 -5.79 -7.69 15.08
CA GLU A 60 -6.62 -8.08 13.94
C GLU A 60 -7.80 -7.10 13.74
N SER A 61 -8.48 -6.72 14.83
CA SER A 61 -9.56 -5.72 14.78
C SER A 61 -9.08 -4.33 14.36
N GLY A 62 -7.87 -3.92 14.79
CA GLY A 62 -7.27 -2.64 14.43
C GLY A 62 -6.86 -2.61 12.96
N ALA A 63 -6.29 -3.69 12.45
CA ALA A 63 -5.93 -3.83 11.04
C ALA A 63 -7.16 -3.83 10.14
N ALA A 64 -8.20 -4.59 10.50
CA ALA A 64 -9.45 -4.60 9.76
C ALA A 64 -10.14 -3.22 9.74
N ALA A 65 -10.11 -2.48 10.85
CA ALA A 65 -10.64 -1.12 10.92
C ALA A 65 -9.84 -0.16 10.02
N LEU A 66 -8.51 -0.23 10.07
CA LEU A 66 -7.64 0.56 9.21
C LEU A 66 -7.87 0.23 7.72
N ARG A 67 -8.04 -1.05 7.37
CA ARG A 67 -8.36 -1.47 6.01
C ARG A 67 -9.70 -0.90 5.54
N GLN A 68 -10.73 -0.88 6.39
CA GLN A 68 -12.01 -0.26 6.04
C GLN A 68 -11.88 1.25 5.80
N GLU A 69 -11.12 1.97 6.64
CA GLU A 69 -10.82 3.38 6.40
C GLU A 69 -10.06 3.59 5.08
N ALA A 70 -9.13 2.69 4.78
CA ALA A 70 -8.36 2.69 3.54
C ALA A 70 -9.21 2.40 2.31
N GLU A 71 -10.20 1.50 2.39
CA GLU A 71 -11.13 1.20 1.30
C GLU A 71 -11.98 2.42 0.93
N VAL A 72 -12.45 3.18 1.92
CA VAL A 72 -13.18 4.43 1.71
C VAL A 72 -12.26 5.47 1.08
N LEU A 73 -11.06 5.64 1.64
CA LEU A 73 -10.07 6.56 1.14
C LEU A 73 -9.66 6.26 -0.31
N GLU A 74 -9.45 4.99 -0.63
CA GLU A 74 -9.08 4.53 -1.97
C GLU A 74 -10.17 4.85 -2.99
N ALA A 75 -11.43 4.64 -2.64
CA ALA A 75 -12.58 4.95 -3.49
C ALA A 75 -12.77 6.46 -3.70
N GLU A 76 -12.45 7.29 -2.71
CA GLU A 76 -12.60 8.74 -2.77
C GLU A 76 -11.36 9.45 -3.37
N ALA A 77 -10.20 8.80 -3.42
CA ALA A 77 -8.96 9.41 -3.87
C ALA A 77 -8.72 9.27 -5.39
N PRO A 78 -8.36 10.37 -6.07
CA PRO A 78 -8.35 10.42 -7.53
C PRO A 78 -7.17 9.71 -8.21
N ASP A 79 -5.98 9.58 -7.58
CA ASP A 79 -4.83 8.94 -8.22
C ASP A 79 -3.79 8.32 -7.26
N THR A 80 -3.02 7.38 -7.80
CA THR A 80 -1.92 6.66 -7.14
C THR A 80 -0.71 7.55 -6.83
N VAL A 81 -0.54 8.65 -7.58
CA VAL A 81 0.58 9.58 -7.44
C VAL A 81 0.52 10.33 -6.11
N ARG A 82 -0.67 10.72 -5.68
CA ARG A 82 -0.88 11.42 -4.41
C ARG A 82 -0.60 10.53 -3.20
N PHE A 83 -0.99 9.26 -3.24
CA PHE A 83 -0.66 8.31 -2.17
C PHE A 83 0.84 8.05 -2.06
N THR A 84 1.48 7.77 -3.19
CA THR A 84 2.93 7.52 -3.23
C THR A 84 3.75 8.74 -2.84
N ARG A 85 3.31 9.96 -3.16
CA ARG A 85 3.92 11.20 -2.66
C ARG A 85 3.81 11.33 -1.14
N ALA A 86 2.61 11.12 -0.58
CA ALA A 86 2.42 11.17 0.88
C ALA A 86 3.32 10.16 1.61
N LEU A 87 3.47 8.95 1.04
CA LEU A 87 4.38 7.93 1.57
C LEU A 87 5.85 8.33 1.45
N LYS A 88 6.29 8.91 0.33
CA LYS A 88 7.67 9.38 0.17
C LYS A 88 8.07 10.44 1.20
N GLU A 89 7.14 11.33 1.52
CA GLU A 89 7.37 12.44 2.46
C GLU A 89 7.44 11.94 3.90
N ALA A 90 6.64 10.93 4.25
CA ALA A 90 6.58 10.39 5.60
C ALA A 90 7.58 9.27 5.87
N VAL A 91 8.00 8.51 4.84
CA VAL A 91 8.83 7.31 4.99
C VAL A 91 10.24 7.54 4.46
N PRO A 92 11.28 7.39 5.33
CA PRO A 92 12.68 7.47 4.94
C PRO A 92 13.02 6.46 3.83
N PRO A 93 13.93 6.79 2.89
CA PRO A 93 14.31 5.90 1.78
C PRO A 93 14.63 4.45 2.20
N GLU A 94 15.32 4.27 3.31
CA GLU A 94 15.74 2.98 3.86
C GLU A 94 14.55 2.06 4.26
N GLU A 95 13.40 2.64 4.60
CA GLU A 95 12.20 1.90 4.99
C GLU A 95 11.28 1.56 3.81
N ARG A 96 11.49 2.22 2.66
CA ARG A 96 10.61 2.07 1.48
C ARG A 96 10.66 0.67 0.87
N LEU A 97 11.79 -0.03 1.01
CA LEU A 97 11.90 -1.42 0.58
C LEU A 97 10.89 -2.32 1.29
N GLY A 98 10.65 -2.08 2.59
CA GLY A 98 9.65 -2.82 3.35
C GLY A 98 8.22 -2.50 2.92
N LEU A 99 7.95 -1.29 2.41
CA LEU A 99 6.64 -0.95 1.82
C LEU A 99 6.41 -1.77 0.55
N VAL A 100 7.43 -1.82 -0.32
CA VAL A 100 7.40 -2.58 -1.58
C VAL A 100 7.25 -4.07 -1.32
N GLU A 101 7.89 -4.61 -0.29
CA GLU A 101 7.70 -6.00 0.14
C GLU A 101 6.26 -6.29 0.58
N GLY A 102 5.65 -5.39 1.36
CA GLY A 102 4.23 -5.49 1.73
C GLY A 102 3.31 -5.49 0.52
N LEU A 103 3.55 -4.60 -0.45
CA LEU A 103 2.81 -4.55 -1.72
C LEU A 103 2.92 -5.85 -2.50
N TRP A 104 4.14 -6.42 -2.62
CA TRP A 104 4.33 -7.71 -3.28
C TRP A 104 3.59 -8.85 -2.58
N SER A 105 3.55 -8.88 -1.25
CA SER A 105 2.82 -9.94 -0.53
C SER A 105 1.31 -9.94 -0.81
N VAL A 106 0.74 -8.79 -1.16
CA VAL A 106 -0.67 -8.67 -1.57
C VAL A 106 -0.87 -9.15 -2.99
N VAL A 107 -0.04 -8.70 -3.93
CA VAL A 107 -0.07 -9.14 -5.35
C VAL A 107 0.17 -10.63 -5.51
N LEU A 108 0.88 -11.26 -4.58
CA LEU A 108 1.20 -12.70 -4.66
C LEU A 108 0.16 -13.59 -3.95
N ALA A 109 -0.86 -12.99 -3.32
CA ALA A 109 -1.74 -13.72 -2.40
C ALA A 109 -2.64 -14.78 -3.07
N ASP A 110 -3.00 -14.59 -4.33
CA ASP A 110 -3.88 -15.47 -5.11
C ASP A 110 -3.13 -16.45 -6.03
N GLY A 111 -1.79 -16.34 -6.08
CA GLY A 111 -0.92 -17.20 -6.87
C GLY A 111 -0.88 -16.90 -8.38
N GLY A 112 -1.53 -15.83 -8.85
CA GLY A 112 -1.75 -15.59 -10.28
C GLY A 112 -1.61 -14.14 -10.71
N ARG A 113 -0.37 -13.64 -10.82
CA ARG A 113 -0.14 -12.26 -11.27
C ARG A 113 -0.55 -12.03 -12.72
N ASP A 114 -1.35 -11.00 -12.97
CA ASP A 114 -1.70 -10.54 -14.32
C ASP A 114 -0.86 -9.33 -14.80
N ALA A 115 -0.99 -8.95 -16.07
CA ALA A 115 -0.22 -7.85 -16.66
C ALA A 115 -0.63 -6.45 -16.16
N SER A 116 -1.81 -6.31 -15.57
CA SER A 116 -2.33 -5.07 -15.00
C SER A 116 -1.69 -4.78 -13.63
N GLU A 117 -1.65 -5.77 -12.74
CA GLU A 117 -0.99 -5.69 -11.44
C GLU A 117 0.49 -5.39 -11.59
N ASP A 118 1.11 -6.00 -12.60
CA ASP A 118 2.52 -5.82 -12.93
C ASP A 118 2.86 -4.39 -13.37
N ARG A 119 1.93 -3.75 -14.10
CA ARG A 119 2.07 -2.35 -14.51
C ARG A 119 1.86 -1.42 -13.33
N LEU A 120 0.84 -1.69 -12.51
CA LEU A 120 0.57 -0.91 -11.31
C LEU A 120 1.74 -1.01 -10.32
N MET A 121 2.29 -2.21 -10.12
CA MET A 121 3.41 -2.41 -9.20
C MET A 121 4.67 -1.68 -9.66
N ARG A 122 5.01 -1.73 -10.95
CA ARG A 122 6.10 -0.92 -11.52
C ARG A 122 5.88 0.58 -11.32
N LEU A 123 4.66 1.07 -11.56
CA LEU A 123 4.32 2.46 -11.31
C LEU A 123 4.53 2.83 -9.83
N VAL A 124 3.98 2.04 -8.91
CA VAL A 124 4.08 2.30 -7.47
C VAL A 124 5.53 2.29 -6.98
N VAL A 125 6.32 1.29 -7.38
CA VAL A 125 7.75 1.17 -7.06
C VAL A 125 8.52 2.40 -7.53
N SER A 126 8.30 2.81 -8.78
CA SER A 126 8.97 3.98 -9.35
C SER A 126 8.60 5.26 -8.59
N LEU A 127 7.33 5.40 -8.20
CA LEU A 127 6.84 6.55 -7.46
C LEU A 127 7.41 6.59 -6.04
N LEU A 128 7.57 5.45 -5.37
CA LEU A 128 8.24 5.35 -4.06
C LEU A 128 9.76 5.63 -4.16
N GLY A 129 10.31 5.66 -5.37
CA GLY A 129 11.75 5.87 -5.59
C GLY A 129 12.58 4.66 -5.22
N VAL A 130 12.01 3.46 -5.37
CA VAL A 130 12.71 2.18 -5.23
C VAL A 130 13.09 1.69 -6.63
N THR A 131 14.29 1.13 -6.78
CA THR A 131 14.78 0.63 -8.07
C THR A 131 14.12 -0.70 -8.44
N ASP A 132 14.13 -1.05 -9.73
CA ASP A 132 13.61 -2.35 -10.20
C ASP A 132 14.36 -3.55 -9.57
N VAL A 133 15.67 -3.39 -9.32
CA VAL A 133 16.51 -4.41 -8.67
C VAL A 133 16.05 -4.62 -7.22
N GLU A 134 15.87 -3.54 -6.47
CA GLU A 134 15.36 -3.59 -5.10
C GLU A 134 13.96 -4.16 -5.03
N SER A 135 13.08 -3.79 -5.97
CA SER A 135 11.74 -4.36 -6.09
C SER A 135 11.79 -5.86 -6.37
N GLY A 136 12.70 -6.32 -7.22
CA GLY A 136 12.95 -7.74 -7.46
C GLY A 136 13.38 -8.49 -6.20
N ILE A 137 14.25 -7.89 -5.37
CA ILE A 137 14.67 -8.46 -4.08
C ILE A 137 13.49 -8.52 -3.11
N ALA A 138 12.71 -7.44 -2.98
CA ALA A 138 11.52 -7.39 -2.13
C ALA A 138 10.49 -8.46 -2.53
N ARG A 139 10.29 -8.67 -3.83
CA ARG A 139 9.44 -9.74 -4.35
C ARG A 139 9.93 -11.13 -3.90
N GLN A 140 11.23 -11.39 -4.02
CA GLN A 140 11.79 -12.68 -3.58
C GLN A 140 11.61 -12.90 -2.08
N ARG A 141 11.70 -11.84 -1.27
CA ARG A 141 11.44 -11.92 0.17
C ARG A 141 9.98 -12.22 0.46
N ALA A 142 9.05 -11.53 -0.21
CA ALA A 142 7.62 -11.80 -0.09
C ALA A 142 7.29 -13.26 -0.42
N LEU A 143 7.81 -13.80 -1.53
CA LEU A 143 7.64 -15.22 -1.90
C LEU A 143 8.19 -16.19 -0.85
N ARG A 144 9.29 -15.84 -0.18
CA ARG A 144 9.87 -16.68 0.87
C ARG A 144 9.08 -16.61 2.17
N ALA A 145 8.48 -15.48 2.48
CA ALA A 145 7.63 -15.32 3.67
C ALA A 145 6.29 -16.05 3.52
N GLU A 146 5.91 -16.46 2.31
CA GLU A 146 4.70 -17.24 2.03
C GLU A 146 4.89 -18.77 2.10
N ASN A 147 6.13 -19.27 2.10
CA ASN A 147 6.48 -20.70 2.21
C ASN A 147 6.91 -21.06 3.63
#